data_AF-A0A382GQ04-F1
#
_entry.id   AF-A0A382GQ04-F1
#
_cell.length_a   1.000
_cell.length_b   1.000
_cell.length_c   1.000
_cell.angle_alpha   90.00
_cell.angle_beta   90.00
_cell.angle_gamma   90.00
#
_symmetry.space_group_name_H-M   'P 1'
#
loop_
_entity.id
_entity.type
_entity.pdbx_description
1 polymer ?
#
loop_
_entity_poly.entity_id
_entity_poly.type
_entity_poly.pdbx_seq_one_letter_code
_entity_poly.pdbx_strand_id
1 'polypeptide(L)'
;MRVRRLISNRNNLLAVLTAAFVMACILNYDASAQGKTTNDSVFTDEQATRGADAYQQECAQCHLDDLLGDGIAPSLVGAPFSFRWSELSVADMLV
;
A
#
# COMPACT_ATOMS: atom_id res chain seq x y z
N MET A 1 57.49 -7.09 -0.02
CA MET A 1 56.65 -6.07 0.64
C MET A 1 55.54 -5.44 -0.22
N ARG A 2 55.69 -5.30 -1.56
CA ARG A 2 54.67 -4.67 -2.43
C ARG A 2 53.36 -5.46 -2.61
N VAL A 3 53.42 -6.79 -2.67
CA VAL A 3 52.24 -7.68 -2.88
C VAL A 3 51.25 -7.64 -1.70
N ARG A 4 51.76 -7.52 -0.46
CA ARG A 4 50.93 -7.44 0.77
C ARG A 4 50.11 -6.15 0.84
N ARG A 5 50.65 -5.03 0.35
CA ARG A 5 49.92 -3.75 0.22
C ARG A 5 48.81 -3.83 -0.83
N LEU A 6 49.05 -4.51 -1.95
CA LEU A 6 48.04 -4.68 -3.00
C LEU A 6 46.86 -5.56 -2.52
N ILE A 7 47.14 -6.64 -1.78
CA ILE A 7 46.10 -7.50 -1.20
C ILE A 7 45.32 -6.76 -0.10
N SER A 8 46.01 -6.02 0.77
CA SER A 8 45.36 -5.19 1.80
C SER A 8 44.49 -4.08 1.19
N ASN A 9 44.94 -3.42 0.12
CA ASN A 9 44.14 -2.41 -0.59
C ASN A 9 42.91 -3.02 -1.26
N ARG A 10 43.00 -4.23 -1.80
CA ARG A 10 41.86 -4.96 -2.38
C ARG A 10 40.83 -5.34 -1.32
N ASN A 11 41.27 -5.83 -0.15
CA ASN A 11 40.38 -6.16 0.95
C ASN A 11 39.71 -4.92 1.55
N ASN A 12 40.44 -3.81 1.68
CA ASN A 12 39.88 -2.54 2.14
C ASN A 12 38.86 -1.99 1.14
N LEU A 13 39.14 -2.09 -0.17
CA LEU A 13 38.20 -1.67 -1.21
C LEU A 13 36.92 -2.52 -1.19
N LEU A 14 37.05 -3.85 -1.05
CA LEU A 14 35.91 -4.76 -0.89
C LEU A 14 35.04 -4.40 0.33
N ALA A 15 35.67 -4.11 1.48
CA ALA A 15 34.95 -3.74 2.69
C ALA A 15 34.21 -2.39 2.57
N VAL A 16 34.79 -1.42 1.84
CA VAL A 16 34.14 -0.13 1.58
C VAL A 16 32.95 -0.31 0.64
N LEU A 17 33.07 -1.15 -0.39
CA LEU A 17 31.98 -1.42 -1.33
C LEU A 17 30.81 -2.14 -0.67
N THR A 18 31.07 -3.13 0.20
CA THR A 18 30.00 -3.82 0.93
C THR A 18 29.31 -2.89 1.92
N ALA A 19 30.06 -2.05 2.64
CA ALA A 19 29.48 -1.05 3.55
C ALA A 19 28.62 -0.02 2.80
N ALA A 20 29.07 0.46 1.64
CA ALA A 20 28.32 1.40 0.80
C ALA A 20 27.03 0.76 0.26
N PHE A 21 27.06 -0.50 -0.14
CA PHE A 21 25.88 -1.23 -0.61
C PHE A 21 24.85 -1.42 0.52
N VAL A 22 25.29 -1.86 1.69
CA VAL A 22 24.40 -2.02 2.87
C VAL A 22 23.80 -0.67 3.27
N MET A 23 24.59 0.41 3.30
CA MET A 23 24.10 1.76 3.59
C MET A 23 23.05 2.21 2.56
N ALA A 24 23.29 1.95 1.26
CA ALA A 24 22.32 2.25 0.22
C ALA A 24 21.02 1.46 0.41
N CYS A 25 21.06 0.19 0.80
CA CYS A 25 19.85 -0.58 1.11
C CYS A 25 19.07 0.00 2.28
N ILE A 26 19.74 0.45 3.35
CA ILE A 26 19.09 1.07 4.51
C ILE A 26 18.43 2.41 4.14
N LEU A 27 19.09 3.21 3.28
CA LEU A 27 18.55 4.50 2.83
C LEU A 27 17.35 4.37 1.87
N ASN A 28 17.16 3.21 1.24
CA ASN A 28 16.01 2.89 0.39
C ASN A 28 14.99 1.99 1.12
N TYR A 29 15.10 1.87 2.45
CA TYR A 29 14.11 1.14 3.24
C TYR A 29 12.83 1.99 3.34
N ASP A 30 11.87 1.70 2.47
CA ASP A 30 10.53 2.27 2.53
C ASP A 30 9.86 1.83 3.84
N ALA A 31 9.76 2.75 4.79
CA ALA A 31 9.04 2.54 6.05
C ALA A 31 7.51 2.44 5.86
N SER A 32 7.01 2.48 4.62
CA SER A 32 5.59 2.31 4.28
C SER A 32 5.08 0.87 4.42
N ALA A 33 5.90 -0.04 4.96
CA ALA A 33 5.48 -1.39 5.33
C ALA A 33 4.42 -1.45 6.44
N GLN A 34 4.13 -0.33 7.13
CA GLN A 34 2.81 -0.15 7.73
C GLN A 34 1.83 0.11 6.59
N GLY A 35 1.23 -0.97 6.09
CA GLY A 35 0.36 -0.96 4.93
C GLY A 35 -0.73 0.10 5.06
N LYS A 36 -0.91 0.88 3.99
CA LYS A 36 -1.96 1.90 3.91
C LYS A 36 -3.33 1.27 4.20
N THR A 37 -4.08 1.91 5.10
CA THR A 37 -5.47 1.54 5.36
C THR A 37 -6.40 2.30 4.44
N THR A 38 -7.68 1.96 4.45
CA THR A 38 -8.67 2.66 3.60
C THR A 38 -8.85 4.14 3.97
N ASN A 39 -8.37 4.58 5.13
CA ASN A 39 -8.32 5.99 5.52
C ASN A 39 -7.19 6.79 4.84
N ASP A 40 -6.17 6.14 4.29
CA ASP A 40 -4.95 6.80 3.81
C ASP A 40 -5.04 7.33 2.36
N SER A 41 -6.23 7.80 1.94
CA SER A 41 -6.48 8.31 0.58
C SER A 41 -5.91 7.39 -0.50
N VAL A 42 -6.38 6.15 -0.49
CA VAL A 42 -5.81 5.02 -1.26
C VAL A 42 -6.17 5.00 -2.74
N PHE A 43 -6.98 5.96 -3.22
CA PHE A 43 -7.39 6.09 -4.62
C PHE A 43 -7.24 7.52 -5.12
N THR A 44 -7.01 7.70 -6.42
CA THR A 44 -7.07 9.00 -7.11
C THR A 44 -8.51 9.39 -7.44
N ASP A 45 -8.74 10.67 -7.75
CA ASP A 45 -10.06 11.17 -8.17
C ASP A 45 -10.57 10.45 -9.43
N GLU A 46 -9.67 10.15 -10.38
CA GLU A 46 -10.02 9.39 -11.58
C GLU A 46 -10.39 7.93 -11.25
N GLN A 47 -9.75 7.33 -10.24
CA GLN A 47 -10.12 6.00 -9.76
C GLN A 47 -11.48 6.02 -9.07
N ALA A 48 -11.75 7.03 -8.23
CA ALA A 48 -13.03 7.21 -7.56
C ALA A 48 -14.17 7.41 -8.58
N THR A 49 -13.94 8.21 -9.62
CA THR A 49 -14.92 8.44 -10.70
C THR A 49 -15.26 7.14 -11.44
N ARG A 50 -14.24 6.37 -11.86
CA ARG A 50 -14.49 5.06 -12.49
C ARG A 50 -15.19 4.08 -11.56
N GLY A 51 -14.86 4.11 -10.27
CA GLY A 51 -15.51 3.30 -9.26
C GLY A 51 -16.99 3.66 -9.09
N ALA A 52 -17.34 4.94 -9.14
CA ALA A 52 -18.72 5.41 -9.08
C ALA A 52 -19.52 4.94 -10.31
N ASP A 53 -18.95 5.01 -11.51
CA ASP A 53 -19.61 4.50 -12.73
C ASP A 53 -19.87 2.99 -12.64
N ALA A 54 -18.88 2.22 -12.17
CA ALA A 54 -19.01 0.78 -11.95
C ALA A 54 -20.06 0.46 -10.87
N TYR A 55 -20.09 1.24 -9.79
CA TYR A 55 -21.08 1.09 -8.72
C TYR A 55 -22.51 1.21 -9.24
N GLN A 56 -22.78 2.23 -10.06
CA GLN A 56 -24.11 2.45 -10.64
C GLN A 56 -24.54 1.31 -11.57
N GLN A 57 -23.59 0.71 -12.30
CA GLN A 57 -23.88 -0.36 -13.26
C GLN A 57 -24.10 -1.72 -12.59
N GLU A 58 -23.30 -2.04 -11.56
CA GLU A 58 -23.18 -3.41 -11.05
C GLU A 58 -23.67 -3.59 -9.60
N CYS A 59 -23.67 -2.52 -8.80
CA CYS A 59 -23.87 -2.61 -7.35
C CYS A 59 -25.17 -1.95 -6.87
N ALA A 60 -25.57 -0.84 -7.51
CA ALA A 60 -26.72 -0.03 -7.11
C ALA A 60 -28.04 -0.82 -7.15
N GLN A 61 -28.15 -1.84 -8.01
CA GLN A 61 -29.32 -2.72 -8.07
C GLN A 61 -29.67 -3.41 -6.73
N CYS A 62 -28.67 -3.59 -5.84
CA CYS A 62 -28.86 -4.16 -4.51
C CYS A 62 -28.61 -3.14 -3.41
N HIS A 63 -27.57 -2.31 -3.56
CA HIS A 63 -27.14 -1.37 -2.51
C HIS A 63 -27.75 0.04 -2.63
N LEU A 64 -28.63 0.25 -3.61
CA LEU A 64 -29.31 1.51 -3.95
C LEU A 64 -28.37 2.62 -4.42
N ASP A 65 -28.91 3.61 -5.13
CA ASP A 65 -28.11 4.69 -5.74
C ASP A 65 -27.35 5.54 -4.71
N ASP A 66 -27.83 5.57 -3.47
CA ASP A 66 -27.29 6.35 -2.34
C ASP A 66 -26.42 5.54 -1.37
N LEU A 67 -26.12 4.27 -1.71
CA LEU A 67 -25.31 3.34 -0.92
C LEU A 67 -25.92 2.92 0.43
N LEU A 68 -27.14 3.33 0.76
CA LEU A 68 -27.76 2.99 2.05
C LEU A 68 -28.26 1.55 2.10
N GLY A 69 -28.51 0.93 0.96
CA GLY A 69 -29.22 -0.35 0.87
C GLY A 69 -30.66 -0.24 1.38
N ASP A 70 -31.41 -1.33 1.22
CA ASP A 70 -32.82 -1.43 1.65
C ASP A 70 -33.03 -2.39 2.84
N GLY A 71 -31.94 -2.88 3.43
CA GLY A 71 -31.94 -3.88 4.49
C GLY A 71 -31.83 -5.33 4.00
N ILE A 72 -32.03 -5.60 2.71
CA ILE A 72 -31.62 -6.87 2.09
C ILE A 72 -30.12 -6.83 1.81
N ALA A 73 -29.66 -5.76 1.15
CA ALA A 73 -28.24 -5.46 1.06
C ALA A 73 -27.83 -4.45 2.15
N PRO A 74 -26.67 -4.63 2.80
CA PRO A 74 -26.22 -3.70 3.83
C PRO A 74 -25.80 -2.36 3.22
N SER A 75 -25.89 -1.30 4.04
CA SER A 75 -25.31 0.01 3.72
C SER A 75 -23.79 -0.11 3.48
N LEU A 76 -23.31 0.51 2.41
CA LEU A 76 -21.89 0.67 2.11
C LEU A 76 -21.34 2.03 2.54
N VAL A 77 -22.12 2.78 3.32
CA VAL A 77 -21.72 4.06 3.92
C VAL A 77 -22.07 4.13 5.40
N GLY A 78 -21.48 5.10 6.07
CA GLY A 78 -21.73 5.39 7.47
C GLY A 78 -20.93 4.54 8.45
N ALA A 79 -21.20 4.76 9.74
CA ALA A 79 -20.38 4.24 10.84
C ALA A 79 -20.20 2.70 10.84
N PRO A 80 -21.23 1.87 10.56
CA PRO A 80 -21.04 0.42 10.53
C PRO A 80 -20.06 -0.04 9.45
N PHE A 81 -20.15 0.54 8.25
CA PHE A 81 -19.24 0.24 7.15
C PHE A 81 -17.82 0.68 7.48
N SER A 82 -17.65 1.94 7.91
CA SER A 82 -16.33 2.46 8.29
C SER A 82 -15.69 1.66 9.43
N PHE A 83 -16.44 1.32 10.47
CA PHE A 83 -15.93 0.52 11.59
C PHE A 83 -15.36 -0.83 11.14
N ARG A 84 -15.97 -1.46 10.13
CA ARG A 84 -15.52 -2.76 9.62
C ARG A 84 -14.22 -2.67 8.80
N TRP A 85 -13.95 -1.53 8.14
CA TRP A 85 -12.97 -1.46 7.07
C TRP A 85 -11.89 -0.37 7.20
N SER A 86 -12.08 0.64 8.06
CA SER A 86 -11.20 1.82 8.14
C SER A 86 -9.75 1.50 8.50
N GLU A 87 -9.55 0.45 9.30
CA GLU A 87 -8.23 0.00 9.76
C GLU A 87 -7.63 -1.12 8.89
N LEU A 88 -8.34 -1.51 7.84
CA LEU A 88 -7.91 -2.55 6.91
C LEU A 88 -7.38 -1.95 5.61
N SER A 89 -6.55 -2.72 4.93
CA SER A 89 -6.10 -2.38 3.59
C SER A 89 -7.22 -2.65 2.58
N VAL A 90 -7.12 -2.04 1.40
CA VAL A 90 -8.03 -2.33 0.28
C VAL A 90 -7.97 -3.82 -0.10
N ALA A 91 -6.81 -4.47 0.04
CA ALA A 91 -6.66 -5.89 -0.26
C ALA A 91 -7.51 -6.77 0.66
N ASP A 92 -7.74 -6.34 1.91
CA ASP A 92 -8.54 -7.08 2.88
C ASP A 92 -10.05 -6.99 2.60
N MET A 93 -10.52 -6.06 1.75
CA MET A 93 -11.93 -5.97 1.32
C MET A 93 -12.31 -7.02 0.28
N LEU A 94 -11.34 -7.64 -0.39
CA LEU A 94 -11.56 -8.61 -1.46
C LEU A 94 -11.63 -10.07 -0.96
N VAL A 95 -11.55 -10.28 0.35
CA VAL A 95 -11.44 -11.59 0.99
C VAL A 95 -12.72 -11.97 1.74
#